data_AF-A0A7V9GMK5-F1
#
_entry.id   AF-A0A7V9GMK5-F1
#
_cell.length_a   1.000
_cell.length_b   1.000
_cell.length_c   1.000
_cell.angle_alpha   90.00
_cell.angle_beta   90.00
_cell.angle_gamma   90.00
#
_symmetry.space_group_name_H-M   'P 1'
#
loop_
_entity.id
_entity.type
_entity.pdbx_description
1 polymer ?
#
loop_
_entity_poly.entity_id
_entity_poly.type
_entity_poly.pdbx_seq_one_letter_code
_entity_poly.pdbx_strand_id
1 'polypeptide(L)'
;MKDFSYITNSSPAFIESLYNDFVNDPTSVDAEYRKFFEGFDFAVAKEGANGKAVSVPASADKTVSSNHLTKELGVYQMIIRYRKKGHLLAKTNPIRERKNRGANLDLENFGLSDADMDTEFEAGKIAGLGKVPLGKIVDHLKRLYTGHVGLEYLYIT
;
A
#
# COMPACT_ATOMS: atom_id res chain seq x y z
N MET A 1 35.22 -22.60 10.60
CA MET A 1 34.22 -21.92 9.76
C MET A 1 34.95 -20.83 9.00
N LYS A 2 34.70 -20.63 7.70
CA LYS A 2 35.25 -19.48 6.98
C LYS A 2 34.46 -18.24 7.40
N ASP A 3 35.12 -17.15 7.74
CA ASP A 3 34.48 -15.91 8.21
C ASP A 3 33.92 -15.14 7.01
N PHE A 4 32.58 -15.10 6.87
CA PHE A 4 31.88 -14.34 5.83
C PHE A 4 31.61 -12.87 6.24
N SER A 5 32.51 -12.30 7.06
CA SER A 5 32.33 -10.98 7.68
C SER A 5 32.20 -9.83 6.67
N TYR A 6 32.71 -10.01 5.44
CA TYR A 6 32.64 -9.03 4.36
C TYR A 6 31.23 -8.90 3.76
N ILE A 7 30.40 -9.94 3.87
CA ILE A 7 29.00 -9.91 3.41
C ILE A 7 28.08 -9.47 4.55
N THR A 8 28.31 -9.99 5.76
CA THR A 8 27.38 -9.79 6.89
C THR A 8 27.44 -8.39 7.51
N ASN A 9 28.49 -7.62 7.25
CA ASN A 9 28.63 -6.24 7.76
C ASN A 9 28.52 -5.17 6.66
N SER A 10 28.18 -5.56 5.43
CA SER A 10 28.01 -4.63 4.31
C SER A 10 26.59 -4.09 4.26
N SER A 11 26.42 -2.84 3.78
CA SER A 11 25.08 -2.25 3.64
C SER A 11 24.31 -2.95 2.52
N PRO A 12 22.99 -3.16 2.65
CA PRO A 12 22.19 -3.82 1.62
C PRO A 12 22.27 -3.11 0.25
N ALA A 13 22.27 -1.77 0.26
CA ALA A 13 22.38 -0.96 -0.95
C ALA A 13 23.73 -1.13 -1.68
N PHE A 14 24.81 -1.39 -0.94
CA PHE A 14 26.13 -1.63 -1.53
C PHE A 14 26.22 -3.02 -2.20
N ILE A 15 25.64 -4.04 -1.58
CA ILE A 15 25.58 -5.39 -2.17
C ILE A 15 24.72 -5.38 -3.44
N GLU A 16 23.62 -4.61 -3.43
CA GLU A 16 22.76 -4.44 -4.60
C GLU A 16 23.49 -3.73 -5.76
N SER A 17 24.20 -2.63 -5.49
CA SER A 17 24.99 -1.97 -6.55
C SER A 17 26.08 -2.89 -7.11
N LEU A 18 26.75 -3.66 -6.24
CA LEU A 18 27.81 -4.59 -6.65
C LEU A 18 27.26 -5.75 -7.50
N TYR A 19 26.05 -6.22 -7.21
CA TYR A 19 25.38 -7.21 -8.04
C TYR A 19 25.00 -6.63 -9.41
N ASN A 20 24.50 -5.39 -9.46
CA ASN A 20 24.20 -4.71 -10.73
C ASN A 20 25.46 -4.54 -11.60
N ASP A 21 26.59 -4.21 -10.99
CA ASP A 21 27.89 -4.15 -11.68
C ASP A 21 28.31 -5.53 -12.23
N PHE A 22 28.13 -6.59 -11.44
CA PHE A 22 28.38 -7.97 -11.87
C PHE A 22 27.49 -8.41 -13.06
N VAL A 23 26.20 -8.07 -13.05
CA VAL A 23 25.26 -8.40 -14.14
C VAL A 23 25.63 -7.68 -15.43
N ASN A 24 26.08 -6.43 -15.34
CA ASN A 24 26.48 -5.64 -16.50
C ASN A 24 27.86 -6.04 -17.05
N ASP A 25 28.83 -6.26 -16.16
CA ASP A 25 30.17 -6.73 -16.50
C ASP A 25 30.73 -7.58 -15.35
N PRO A 26 30.77 -8.92 -15.49
CA PRO A 26 31.30 -9.80 -14.46
C PRO A 26 32.75 -9.50 -14.08
N THR A 27 33.53 -8.89 -14.99
CA THR A 27 34.94 -8.56 -14.74
C THR A 27 35.15 -7.30 -13.90
N SER A 28 34.12 -6.47 -13.77
CA SER A 28 34.13 -5.24 -12.97
C SER A 28 34.16 -5.50 -11.46
N VAL A 29 33.76 -6.71 -11.06
CA VAL A 29 33.66 -7.12 -9.66
C VAL A 29 34.81 -8.06 -9.30
N ASP A 30 35.30 -7.92 -8.06
CA ASP A 30 36.35 -8.76 -7.49
C ASP A 30 36.02 -10.25 -7.61
N ALA A 31 37.06 -11.06 -7.80
CA ALA A 31 36.92 -12.49 -8.09
C ALA A 31 36.17 -13.28 -7.00
N GLU A 32 36.22 -12.85 -5.74
CA GLU A 32 35.49 -13.47 -4.65
C GLU A 32 33.97 -13.22 -4.73
N TYR A 33 33.58 -11.99 -5.03
CA TYR A 33 32.18 -11.60 -5.23
C TYR A 33 31.59 -12.19 -6.51
N ARG A 34 32.38 -12.26 -7.58
CA ARG A 34 31.98 -12.94 -8.83
C ARG A 34 31.58 -14.40 -8.57
N LYS A 35 32.42 -15.16 -7.85
CA LYS A 35 32.13 -16.55 -7.49
C LYS A 35 30.91 -16.69 -6.58
N PHE A 36 30.72 -15.72 -5.68
CA PHE A 36 29.53 -15.67 -4.83
C PHE A 36 28.25 -15.47 -5.66
N PHE A 37 28.24 -14.48 -6.55
CA PHE A 37 27.09 -14.18 -7.41
C PHE A 37 26.81 -15.28 -8.44
N GLU A 38 27.83 -15.89 -9.03
CA GLU A 38 27.67 -17.09 -9.88
C GLU A 38 27.01 -18.25 -9.11
N GLY A 39 27.41 -18.47 -7.85
CA GLY A 39 26.81 -19.48 -6.98
C GLY A 39 25.37 -19.13 -6.55
N PHE A 40 25.09 -17.84 -6.32
CA PHE A 40 23.76 -17.32 -6.03
C PHE A 40 22.84 -17.48 -7.24
N ASP A 41 23.25 -17.05 -8.43
CA ASP A 41 22.51 -17.20 -9.68
C ASP A 41 22.29 -18.68 -10.01
N PHE A 42 23.30 -19.54 -9.79
CA PHE A 42 23.14 -20.99 -9.95
C PHE A 42 22.09 -21.57 -9.00
N ALA A 43 22.05 -21.11 -7.74
CA ALA A 43 21.07 -21.56 -6.76
C ALA A 43 19.65 -21.04 -7.05
N VAL A 44 19.52 -19.78 -7.49
CA VAL A 44 18.24 -19.16 -7.87
C VAL A 44 17.71 -19.74 -9.18
N ALA A 45 18.58 -19.98 -10.18
CA ALA A 45 18.20 -20.58 -11.46
C ALA A 45 17.81 -22.07 -11.33
N LYS A 46 18.31 -22.77 -10.29
CA LYS A 46 17.87 -24.11 -9.89
C LYS A 46 16.97 -24.04 -8.66
N GLU A 47 15.78 -23.47 -8.80
CA GLU A 47 14.71 -23.77 -7.84
C GLU A 47 14.51 -25.30 -7.77
N GLY A 48 14.92 -25.92 -6.65
CA GLY A 48 14.57 -27.31 -6.34
C GLY A 48 15.70 -28.36 -6.30
N ALA A 49 16.99 -28.02 -6.45
CA ALA A 49 18.06 -29.03 -6.33
C ALA A 49 18.62 -29.13 -4.90
N ASN A 50 18.00 -29.97 -4.06
CA ASN A 50 18.56 -30.60 -2.84
C ASN A 50 19.41 -29.73 -1.90
N GLY A 51 18.83 -28.64 -1.41
CA GLY A 51 19.26 -27.94 -0.22
C GLY A 51 18.06 -27.21 0.35
N LYS A 52 17.94 -27.12 1.68
CA LYS A 52 16.94 -26.26 2.32
C LYS A 52 17.26 -24.82 1.92
N ALA A 53 16.74 -24.38 0.79
CA ALA A 53 16.70 -22.98 0.44
C ALA A 53 15.89 -22.33 1.56
N VAL A 54 16.54 -21.50 2.37
CA VAL A 54 15.81 -20.47 3.09
C VAL A 54 15.13 -19.70 1.97
N SER A 55 13.81 -19.89 1.85
CA SER A 55 12.98 -19.01 1.06
C SER A 55 13.24 -17.63 1.63
N VAL A 56 14.19 -16.90 1.03
CA VAL A 56 14.16 -15.45 1.08
C VAL A 56 12.74 -15.18 0.61
N PRO A 57 11.83 -14.65 1.45
CA PRO A 57 10.56 -14.23 0.91
C PRO A 57 11.01 -13.29 -0.21
N ALA A 58 10.72 -13.66 -1.45
CA ALA A 58 10.75 -12.70 -2.51
C ALA A 58 9.88 -11.59 -1.92
N SER A 59 10.53 -10.51 -1.47
CA SER A 59 9.88 -9.24 -1.34
C SER A 59 9.44 -9.02 -2.75
N ALA A 60 8.25 -9.53 -3.05
CA ALA A 60 7.62 -9.39 -4.31
C ALA A 60 7.73 -7.91 -4.51
N ASP A 61 8.53 -7.53 -5.49
CA ASP A 61 8.69 -6.17 -5.93
C ASP A 61 7.34 -5.82 -6.54
N LYS A 62 6.34 -5.67 -5.65
CA LYS A 62 5.17 -4.87 -5.86
C LYS A 62 5.77 -3.50 -5.91
N THR A 63 6.28 -3.15 -7.08
CA THR A 63 6.29 -1.80 -7.59
C THR A 63 4.87 -1.30 -7.37
N VAL A 64 4.63 -0.74 -6.19
CA VAL A 64 3.37 -0.11 -5.85
C VAL A 64 3.29 1.02 -6.87
N SER A 65 2.43 0.86 -7.86
CA SER A 65 2.23 1.89 -8.87
C SER A 65 2.02 3.20 -8.12
N SER A 66 2.82 4.22 -8.41
CA SER A 66 2.73 5.54 -7.77
C SER A 66 1.28 6.08 -7.82
N ASN A 67 0.56 5.73 -8.88
CA ASN A 67 -0.87 6.01 -9.05
C ASN A 67 -1.75 5.28 -8.02
N HIS A 68 -1.49 4.01 -7.72
CA HIS A 68 -2.24 3.25 -6.72
C HIS A 68 -2.00 3.80 -5.32
N LEU A 69 -0.74 4.14 -4.98
CA LEU A 69 -0.41 4.80 -3.72
C LEU A 69 -1.10 6.18 -3.57
N THR A 70 -1.14 6.96 -4.65
CA THR A 70 -1.86 8.25 -4.67
C THR A 70 -3.35 8.05 -4.39
N LYS A 71 -3.97 7.02 -4.99
CA LYS A 71 -5.37 6.68 -4.76
C LYS A 71 -5.62 6.14 -3.35
N GLU A 72 -4.73 5.34 -2.79
CA GLU A 72 -4.79 4.90 -1.37
C GLU A 72 -4.83 6.10 -0.42
N LEU A 73 -3.99 7.10 -0.65
CA LEU A 73 -4.02 8.34 0.13
C LEU A 73 -5.34 9.11 -0.07
N GLY A 74 -5.88 9.12 -1.29
CA GLY A 74 -7.21 9.66 -1.59
C GLY A 74 -8.33 8.97 -0.80
N VAL A 75 -8.35 7.63 -0.76
CA VAL A 75 -9.31 6.86 0.03
C VAL A 75 -9.17 7.14 1.52
N TYR A 76 -7.94 7.25 2.02
CA TYR A 76 -7.69 7.65 3.41
C TYR A 76 -8.26 9.04 3.72
N GLN A 77 -7.98 10.04 2.88
CA GLN A 77 -8.50 11.40 3.04
C GLN A 77 -10.03 11.43 2.99
N MET A 78 -10.64 10.62 2.11
CA MET A 78 -12.09 10.45 2.05
C MET A 78 -12.65 9.95 3.37
N ILE A 79 -12.09 8.88 3.96
CA ILE A 79 -12.52 8.34 5.26
C ILE A 79 -12.47 9.43 6.35
N ILE A 80 -11.37 10.18 6.43
CA ILE A 80 -11.23 11.28 7.39
C ILE A 80 -12.26 12.40 7.14
N ARG A 81 -12.54 12.72 5.87
CA ARG A 81 -13.52 13.75 5.51
C ARG A 81 -14.95 13.33 5.89
N TYR A 82 -15.32 12.06 5.69
CA TYR A 82 -16.59 11.50 6.15
C TYR A 82 -16.72 11.59 7.67
N ARG A 83 -15.67 11.27 8.44
CA ARG A 83 -15.67 11.42 9.90
C ARG A 83 -15.86 12.87 10.35
N LYS A 84 -15.23 13.82 9.66
CA LYS A 84 -15.30 15.26 9.99
C LYS A 84 -16.60 15.92 9.59
N LYS A 85 -17.14 15.58 8.42
CA LYS A 85 -18.21 16.35 7.76
C LYS A 85 -19.40 15.53 7.28
N GLY A 86 -19.39 14.21 7.43
CA GLY A 86 -20.47 13.35 6.97
C GLY A 86 -21.82 13.69 7.59
N HIS A 87 -21.84 14.15 8.86
CA HIS A 87 -23.05 14.61 9.53
C HIS A 87 -23.79 15.75 8.80
N LEU A 88 -23.09 16.54 7.96
CA LEU A 88 -23.72 17.60 7.16
C LEU A 88 -24.65 17.04 6.08
N LEU A 89 -24.44 15.79 5.66
CA LEU A 89 -25.27 15.07 4.70
C LEU A 89 -26.24 14.08 5.38
N ALA A 90 -26.26 13.99 6.71
CA ALA A 90 -27.15 13.07 7.42
C ALA A 90 -28.63 13.47 7.28
N LYS A 91 -29.49 12.47 7.05
CA LYS A 91 -30.95 12.58 6.92
C LYS A 91 -31.63 12.67 8.29
N THR A 92 -31.24 13.65 9.08
CA THR A 92 -31.75 13.90 10.43
C THR A 92 -33.08 14.65 10.47
N ASN A 93 -33.48 15.27 9.36
CA ASN A 93 -34.73 16.03 9.26
C ASN A 93 -35.79 15.21 8.50
N PRO A 94 -36.88 14.77 9.17
CA PRO A 94 -37.92 13.94 8.54
C PRO A 94 -38.90 14.74 7.66
N ILE A 95 -38.93 16.07 7.74
CA ILE A 95 -39.92 16.90 7.03
C ILE A 95 -39.38 17.37 5.67
N ARG A 96 -38.09 17.70 5.60
CA ARG A 96 -37.46 18.22 4.38
C ARG A 96 -35.98 17.89 4.35
N GLU A 97 -35.42 17.87 3.14
CA GLU A 97 -33.97 17.76 2.98
C GLU A 97 -33.24 18.93 3.65
N ARG A 98 -32.05 18.64 4.20
CA ARG A 98 -31.20 19.67 4.79
C ARG A 98 -30.58 20.50 3.67
N LYS A 99 -30.41 21.80 3.94
CA LYS A 99 -29.63 22.68 3.05
C LYS A 99 -28.21 22.12 2.91
N ASN A 100 -27.74 21.99 1.67
CA ASN A 100 -26.36 21.62 1.41
C ASN A 100 -25.41 22.68 1.98
N ARG A 101 -24.48 22.26 2.84
CA ARG A 101 -23.45 23.10 3.47
C ARG A 101 -22.04 22.86 2.92
N GLY A 102 -21.93 22.21 1.76
CA GLY A 102 -20.65 21.97 1.10
C GLY A 102 -19.77 20.97 1.86
N ALA A 103 -20.27 19.75 2.05
CA ALA A 103 -19.48 18.69 2.69
C ALA A 103 -18.26 18.28 1.83
N ASN A 104 -18.42 18.35 0.50
CA ASN A 104 -17.45 17.96 -0.54
C ASN A 104 -16.95 16.53 -0.29
N LEU A 105 -17.89 15.57 -0.36
CA LEU A 105 -17.66 14.14 -0.16
C LEU A 105 -17.70 13.33 -1.46
N ASP A 106 -17.84 14.02 -2.60
CA ASP A 106 -17.80 13.40 -3.93
C ASP A 106 -16.38 12.89 -4.23
N LEU A 107 -16.30 11.79 -5.00
CA LEU A 107 -15.06 11.05 -5.23
C LEU A 107 -13.98 11.91 -5.91
N GLU A 108 -14.40 12.83 -6.77
CA GLU A 108 -13.51 13.70 -7.53
C GLU A 108 -12.69 14.61 -6.61
N ASN A 109 -13.23 14.96 -5.43
CA ASN A 109 -12.51 15.76 -4.42
C ASN A 109 -11.30 15.02 -3.83
N PHE A 110 -11.19 13.71 -4.06
CA PHE A 110 -10.11 12.86 -3.56
C PHE A 110 -9.27 12.25 -4.69
N GLY A 111 -9.47 12.69 -5.94
CA GLY A 111 -8.79 12.10 -7.10
C GLY A 111 -9.23 10.67 -7.41
N LEU A 112 -10.43 10.29 -6.99
CA LEU A 112 -11.05 8.99 -7.25
C LEU A 112 -12.15 9.15 -8.29
N SER A 113 -12.47 8.07 -8.99
CA SER A 113 -13.52 8.03 -10.01
C SER A 113 -14.36 6.77 -9.88
N ASP A 114 -15.48 6.71 -10.59
CA ASP A 114 -16.32 5.51 -10.62
C ASP A 114 -15.58 4.28 -11.18
N ALA A 115 -14.54 4.48 -11.99
CA ALA A 115 -13.70 3.39 -12.49
C ALA A 115 -12.92 2.68 -11.36
N ASP A 116 -12.77 3.32 -10.20
CA ASP A 116 -12.03 2.78 -9.05
C ASP A 116 -12.90 1.96 -8.09
N MET A 117 -14.22 1.87 -8.34
CA MET A 117 -15.18 1.25 -7.41
C MET A 117 -14.85 -0.21 -7.06
N ASP A 118 -14.41 -0.97 -8.07
CA ASP A 118 -14.03 -2.38 -7.92
C ASP A 118 -12.56 -2.57 -7.51
N THR A 119 -11.79 -1.50 -7.42
CA THR A 119 -10.38 -1.56 -7.01
C THR A 119 -10.29 -1.74 -5.49
N GLU A 120 -9.47 -2.69 -5.06
CA GLU A 120 -9.23 -2.94 -3.64
C GLU A 120 -8.22 -1.96 -3.04
N PHE A 121 -8.55 -1.45 -1.86
CA PHE A 121 -7.72 -0.53 -1.10
C PHE A 121 -7.44 -1.05 0.31
N GLU A 122 -6.18 -0.97 0.72
CA GLU A 122 -5.70 -1.26 2.07
C GLU A 122 -6.18 -0.22 3.08
N ALA A 123 -6.44 1.03 2.65
CA ALA A 123 -7.01 2.09 3.46
C ALA A 123 -8.34 1.69 4.15
N GLY A 124 -9.06 0.68 3.63
CA GLY A 124 -10.24 0.10 4.27
C GLY A 124 -9.99 -0.41 5.71
N LYS A 125 -8.76 -0.78 6.06
CA LYS A 125 -8.35 -1.15 7.42
C LYS A 125 -8.64 -0.03 8.44
N ILE A 126 -8.50 1.22 8.04
CA ILE A 126 -8.72 2.40 8.91
C ILE A 126 -10.21 2.58 9.24
N ALA A 127 -11.09 2.09 8.37
CA ALA A 127 -12.53 1.99 8.60
C ALA A 127 -12.94 0.65 9.26
N GLY A 128 -12.00 -0.22 9.60
CA GLY A 128 -12.26 -1.53 10.22
C GLY A 128 -12.74 -2.62 9.25
N LEU A 129 -12.58 -2.43 7.94
CA LEU A 129 -13.06 -3.37 6.91
C LEU A 129 -11.97 -4.32 6.38
N GLY A 130 -10.70 -4.01 6.59
CA GLY A 130 -9.59 -4.73 5.95
C GLY A 130 -9.30 -4.21 4.55
N LYS A 131 -8.64 -5.02 3.72
CA LYS A 131 -8.44 -4.71 2.29
C LYS A 131 -9.72 -5.05 1.53
N VAL A 132 -10.40 -4.04 0.98
CA VAL A 132 -11.72 -4.20 0.34
C VAL A 132 -11.90 -3.25 -0.84
N PRO A 133 -12.85 -3.52 -1.76
CA PRO A 133 -13.16 -2.61 -2.86
C PRO A 133 -13.62 -1.23 -2.38
N LEU A 134 -13.30 -0.17 -3.15
CA LEU A 134 -13.71 1.21 -2.85
C LEU A 134 -15.21 1.34 -2.64
N GLY A 135 -16.03 0.69 -3.47
CA GLY A 135 -17.48 0.74 -3.35
C GLY A 135 -17.97 0.29 -1.96
N LYS A 136 -17.35 -0.76 -1.40
CA LYS A 136 -17.67 -1.24 -0.04
C LYS A 136 -17.30 -0.22 1.04
N ILE A 137 -16.19 0.49 0.85
CA ILE A 137 -15.75 1.55 1.77
C ILE A 137 -16.76 2.71 1.72
N VAL A 138 -17.11 3.18 0.52
CA VAL A 138 -18.06 4.28 0.32
C VAL A 138 -19.43 3.95 0.93
N ASP A 139 -19.97 2.77 0.67
CA ASP A 139 -21.25 2.33 1.23
C ASP A 139 -21.21 2.27 2.75
N HIS A 140 -20.11 1.76 3.32
CA HIS A 140 -19.93 1.70 4.75
C HIS A 140 -19.90 3.10 5.38
N LEU A 141 -19.17 4.04 4.79
CA LEU A 141 -19.08 5.42 5.26
C LEU A 141 -20.42 6.16 5.15
N LYS A 142 -21.15 6.00 4.04
CA LYS A 142 -22.49 6.58 3.85
C LYS A 142 -23.46 6.05 4.90
N ARG A 143 -23.47 4.72 5.13
CA ARG A 143 -24.33 4.11 6.14
C ARG A 143 -24.06 4.64 7.55
N LEU A 144 -22.79 4.86 7.90
CA LEU A 144 -22.40 5.33 9.24
C LEU A 144 -22.62 6.83 9.45
N TYR A 145 -22.21 7.67 8.49
CA TYR A 145 -22.12 9.12 8.71
C TYR A 145 -23.23 9.93 8.03
N THR A 146 -23.92 9.36 7.04
CA THR A 146 -24.96 10.07 6.27
C THR A 146 -26.34 9.43 6.40
N GLY A 147 -26.54 8.58 7.42
CA GLY A 147 -27.81 7.95 7.74
C GLY A 147 -28.77 8.91 8.45
N HIS A 148 -29.66 8.36 9.29
CA HIS A 148 -30.62 9.14 10.09
C HIS A 148 -30.00 9.78 11.34
N VAL A 149 -28.75 9.40 11.66
CA VAL A 149 -27.97 9.95 12.77
C VAL A 149 -26.78 10.71 12.21
N GLY A 150 -26.58 11.95 12.67
CA GLY A 150 -25.38 12.75 12.36
C GLY A 150 -24.36 12.63 13.48
N LEU A 151 -23.19 12.06 13.18
CA LEU A 151 -22.11 11.89 14.15
C LEU A 151 -21.12 13.05 14.07
N GLU A 152 -20.92 13.74 15.19
CA GLU A 152 -19.90 14.77 15.34
C GLU A 152 -19.19 14.52 16.68
N TYR A 153 -17.93 14.09 16.61
CA TYR A 153 -17.17 13.67 17.79
C TYR A 153 -15.70 14.10 17.74
N LEU A 154 -15.20 14.53 16.58
CA LEU A 154 -13.79 14.87 16.38
C LEU A 154 -13.34 16.17 17.07
N TYR A 155 -14.25 16.89 17.73
CA TYR A 155 -13.93 18.05 18.56
C TYR A 155 -13.59 17.66 20.01
N ILE A 156 -13.74 16.39 20.38
CA ILE A 156 -13.41 15.89 21.71
C ILE A 156 -11.89 15.69 21.79
N THR A 157 -11.26 16.34 22.79
CA THR A 157 -9.82 16.29 23.11
C THR A 157 -9.54 15.47 24.35
#